data_AF-A0A352KTZ0-F1
#
_entry.id   AF-A0A352KTZ0-F1
#
_cell.length_a   1.000
_cell.length_b   1.000
_cell.length_c   1.000
_cell.angle_alpha   90.00
_cell.angle_beta   90.00
_cell.angle_gamma   90.00
#
_symmetry.space_group_name_H-M   'P 1'
#
loop_
_entity.id
_entity.type
_entity.pdbx_description
1 polymer ?
#
loop_
_entity_poly.entity_id
_entity_poly.type
_entity_poly.pdbx_seq_one_letter_code
_entity_poly.pdbx_strand_id
1 'polypeptide(L)'
;FELKSGWRWLDGQTALRYIRTRHDIEGDFGRIKRQQAVLEALRKKILGMSPLWDLPKIIEIVRTLRRDFKTDLDVLDIKRLWDISRKIDSSSKIKHIVIDANQENGLLEESTAVLGGKTGFILVPKTGVEDYTEIQDFIQNNL
;
A
#
# COMPACT_ATOMS: atom_id res chain seq x y z
N PHE A 1 13.62 -16.58 6.41
CA PHE A 1 12.63 -17.15 5.47
C PHE A 1 13.15 -16.87 4.08
N GLU A 2 12.87 -17.75 3.11
CA GLU A 2 13.35 -17.58 1.74
C GLU A 2 12.16 -17.68 0.79
N LEU A 3 12.11 -16.78 -0.19
CA LEU A 3 11.14 -16.82 -1.28
C LEU A 3 11.89 -16.85 -2.59
N LYS A 4 11.83 -17.98 -3.29
CA LYS A 4 12.36 -18.10 -4.65
C LYS A 4 11.52 -17.28 -5.61
N SER A 5 12.19 -16.68 -6.61
CA SER A 5 11.54 -15.96 -7.70
C SER A 5 10.43 -16.77 -8.38
N GLY A 6 9.50 -16.06 -8.99
CA GLY A 6 8.31 -16.61 -9.67
C GLY A 6 7.01 -16.46 -8.88
N TRP A 7 5.92 -16.96 -9.46
CA TRP A 7 4.60 -16.92 -8.84
C TRP A 7 4.53 -17.79 -7.60
N ARG A 8 4.00 -17.23 -6.50
CA ARG A 8 3.86 -17.90 -5.20
C ARG A 8 2.51 -17.57 -4.57
N TRP A 9 1.91 -18.57 -3.94
CA TRP A 9 0.81 -18.37 -3.00
C TRP A 9 1.39 -18.17 -1.61
N LEU A 10 1.09 -17.04 -0.97
CA LEU A 10 1.58 -16.73 0.37
C LEU A 10 0.44 -16.84 1.37
N ASP A 11 0.67 -17.57 2.46
CA ASP A 11 -0.17 -17.50 3.65
C ASP A 11 0.05 -16.16 4.39
N GLY A 12 -0.78 -15.88 5.40
CA GLY A 12 -0.71 -14.61 6.15
C GLY A 12 0.62 -14.35 6.85
N GLN A 13 1.26 -15.37 7.43
CA GLN A 13 2.56 -15.21 8.10
C GLN A 13 3.68 -14.97 7.08
N THR A 14 3.67 -15.69 5.96
CA THR A 14 4.66 -15.52 4.89
C THR A 14 4.49 -14.17 4.18
N ALA A 15 3.26 -13.74 3.89
CA ALA A 15 2.97 -12.42 3.34
C ALA A 15 3.44 -11.30 4.28
N LEU A 16 3.22 -11.45 5.59
CA LEU A 16 3.69 -10.50 6.59
C LEU A 16 5.22 -10.38 6.61
N ARG A 17 5.93 -11.50 6.50
CA ARG A 17 7.40 -11.51 6.40
C ARG A 17 7.88 -10.85 5.11
N TYR A 18 7.20 -11.13 3.99
CA TYR A 18 7.50 -10.54 2.68
C TYR A 18 7.41 -9.00 2.70
N ILE A 19 6.30 -8.42 3.19
CA ILE A 19 6.10 -6.96 3.21
C ILE A 19 6.95 -6.22 4.25
N ARG A 20 7.63 -6.92 5.15
CA ARG A 20 8.50 -6.34 6.18
C ARG A 20 9.99 -6.36 5.82
N THR A 21 10.36 -7.04 4.74
CA THR A 21 11.76 -7.17 4.35
C THR A 21 12.33 -5.85 3.85
N ARG A 22 13.54 -5.51 4.31
CA ARG A 22 14.34 -4.33 3.95
C ARG A 22 15.76 -4.68 3.49
N HIS A 23 16.10 -5.97 3.41
CA HIS A 23 17.47 -6.46 3.18
C HIS A 23 17.83 -6.56 1.68
N ASP A 24 17.10 -5.88 0.81
CA ASP A 24 17.37 -5.79 -0.62
C ASP A 24 18.01 -4.45 -0.98
N ILE A 25 18.60 -4.39 -2.18
CA ILE A 25 19.26 -3.20 -2.73
C ILE A 25 18.33 -1.97 -2.77
N GLU A 26 17.02 -2.19 -2.89
CA GLU A 26 16.02 -1.13 -2.93
C GLU A 26 15.52 -0.69 -1.54
N GLY A 27 15.96 -1.36 -0.46
CA GLY A 27 15.66 -1.02 0.93
C GLY A 27 14.17 -0.77 1.23
N ASP A 28 13.88 0.44 1.73
CA ASP A 28 12.53 0.86 2.08
C ASP A 28 11.61 1.03 0.85
N PHE A 29 12.16 1.38 -0.31
CA PHE A 29 11.41 1.50 -1.56
C PHE A 29 11.03 0.12 -2.11
N GLY A 30 11.93 -0.85 -2.03
CA GLY A 30 11.64 -2.26 -2.32
C GLY A 30 10.53 -2.80 -1.42
N ARG A 31 10.55 -2.42 -0.14
CA ARG A 31 9.47 -2.75 0.80
C ARG A 31 8.12 -2.17 0.35
N ILE A 32 8.06 -0.90 -0.08
CA ILE A 32 6.83 -0.26 -0.55
C ILE A 32 6.28 -0.99 -1.78
N LYS A 33 7.13 -1.34 -2.76
CA LYS A 33 6.72 -2.12 -3.95
C LYS A 33 6.09 -3.47 -3.56
N ARG A 34 6.67 -4.17 -2.57
CA ARG A 34 6.11 -5.43 -2.05
C ARG A 34 4.76 -5.23 -1.38
N GLN A 35 4.58 -4.15 -0.62
CA GLN A 35 3.30 -3.80 -0.01
C GLN A 35 2.22 -3.53 -1.07
N GLN A 36 2.55 -2.76 -2.11
CA GLN A 36 1.68 -2.51 -3.26
C GLN A 36 1.29 -3.82 -3.98
N ALA A 37 2.26 -4.72 -4.21
CA ALA A 37 1.99 -6.02 -4.83
C ALA A 37 1.04 -6.89 -3.99
N VAL A 38 1.19 -6.90 -2.66
CA VAL A 38 0.27 -7.63 -1.77
C VAL A 38 -1.13 -7.00 -1.76
N LEU A 39 -1.24 -5.67 -1.77
CA LEU A 39 -2.53 -4.98 -1.88
C LEU A 39 -3.22 -5.30 -3.21
N GLU A 40 -2.47 -5.36 -4.32
CA GLU A 40 -3.03 -5.74 -5.62
C GLU A 40 -3.50 -7.20 -5.64
N ALA A 41 -2.72 -8.12 -5.06
CA ALA A 41 -3.11 -9.52 -4.93
C ALA A 41 -4.36 -9.67 -4.04
N LEU A 42 -4.45 -8.92 -2.95
CA LEU A 42 -5.62 -8.89 -2.07
C LEU A 42 -6.84 -8.36 -2.82
N ARG A 43 -6.72 -7.25 -3.56
CA ARG A 43 -7.78 -6.71 -4.42
C ARG A 43 -8.27 -7.77 -5.40
N LYS A 44 -7.38 -8.43 -6.13
CA LYS A 44 -7.74 -9.49 -7.09
C LYS A 44 -8.49 -10.64 -6.41
N LYS A 45 -8.03 -11.06 -5.22
CA LYS A 45 -8.67 -12.13 -4.44
C LYS A 45 -10.07 -11.73 -3.96
N ILE A 46 -10.24 -10.50 -3.50
CA ILE A 46 -11.52 -9.95 -3.04
C ILE A 46 -12.49 -9.83 -4.22
N LEU A 47 -12.07 -9.22 -5.33
CA LEU A 47 -12.93 -9.03 -6.51
C LEU A 47 -13.26 -10.32 -7.27
N GLY A 48 -12.43 -11.35 -7.12
CA GLY A 48 -12.68 -12.68 -7.67
C GLY A 48 -13.71 -13.50 -6.87
N MET A 49 -14.14 -13.04 -5.69
CA MET A 49 -15.17 -13.73 -4.91
C MET A 49 -16.53 -13.62 -5.57
N SER A 50 -17.30 -14.70 -5.53
CA SER A 50 -18.70 -14.67 -5.95
C SER A 50 -19.57 -14.19 -4.79
N PRO A 51 -20.38 -13.13 -4.96
CA PRO A 51 -21.28 -12.67 -3.90
C PRO A 51 -22.27 -13.74 -3.40
N LEU A 52 -22.63 -14.70 -4.25
CA LEU A 52 -23.56 -15.77 -3.92
C LEU A 52 -22.84 -16.96 -3.26
N TRP A 53 -21.75 -17.44 -3.86
CA TRP A 53 -21.06 -18.63 -3.37
C TRP A 53 -20.14 -18.38 -2.17
N ASP A 54 -19.60 -17.15 -2.04
CA ASP A 54 -18.66 -16.77 -0.98
C ASP A 54 -19.31 -15.90 0.11
N LEU A 55 -20.65 -15.79 0.15
CA LEU A 55 -21.36 -14.94 1.12
C LEU A 55 -20.91 -15.17 2.58
N PRO A 56 -20.74 -16.41 3.08
CA PRO A 56 -20.25 -16.63 4.45
C PRO A 56 -18.86 -16.03 4.69
N LYS A 57 -17.94 -16.15 3.72
CA LYS A 57 -16.58 -15.59 3.80
C LYS A 57 -16.59 -14.06 3.77
N ILE A 58 -17.45 -13.47 2.92
CA ILE A 58 -17.60 -12.01 2.86
C ILE A 58 -18.09 -11.46 4.21
N ILE A 59 -19.06 -12.13 4.84
CA ILE A 59 -19.54 -11.75 6.18
C ILE A 59 -18.40 -11.84 7.21
N GLU A 60 -17.59 -12.88 7.16
CA GLU A 60 -16.43 -13.04 8.04
C GLU A 60 -15.39 -11.93 7.85
N ILE A 61 -15.11 -11.56 6.59
CA ILE A 61 -14.20 -10.44 6.26
C ILE A 61 -14.73 -9.14 6.85
N VAL A 62 -16.02 -8.81 6.65
CA VAL A 62 -16.63 -7.58 7.19
C VAL A 62 -16.57 -7.57 8.72
N ARG A 63 -16.83 -8.70 9.39
CA ARG A 63 -16.71 -8.81 10.86
C ARG A 63 -15.27 -8.59 11.32
N THR A 64 -14.30 -9.18 10.62
CA THR A 64 -12.87 -9.03 10.92
C THR A 64 -12.42 -7.59 10.74
N LEU A 65 -12.85 -6.92 9.65
CA LEU A 65 -12.57 -5.50 9.43
C LEU A 65 -13.10 -4.64 10.58
N ARG A 66 -14.34 -4.86 11.02
CA ARG A 66 -14.92 -4.08 12.14
C ARG A 66 -14.24 -4.34 13.49
N ARG A 67 -13.70 -5.54 13.71
CA ARG A 67 -13.07 -5.94 14.98
C ARG A 67 -11.61 -5.52 15.05
N ASP A 68 -10.86 -5.74 13.97
CA ASP A 68 -9.39 -5.70 13.96
C ASP A 68 -8.83 -4.46 13.25
N PHE A 69 -9.66 -3.69 12.53
CA PHE A 69 -9.27 -2.46 11.84
C PHE A 69 -10.04 -1.25 12.36
N LYS A 70 -9.32 -0.15 12.56
CA LYS A 70 -9.92 1.15 12.89
C LYS A 70 -10.17 1.91 11.58
N THR A 71 -11.44 2.15 11.27
CA THR A 71 -11.89 2.91 10.09
C THR A 71 -13.18 3.66 10.41
N ASP A 72 -13.43 4.75 9.70
CA ASP A 72 -14.68 5.51 9.70
C ASP A 72 -15.70 4.99 8.67
N LEU A 73 -15.29 4.06 7.80
CA LEU A 73 -16.16 3.42 6.82
C LEU A 73 -17.24 2.59 7.51
N ASP A 74 -18.50 2.89 7.22
CA ASP A 74 -19.62 2.05 7.64
C ASP A 74 -19.88 0.88 6.67
N VAL A 75 -20.87 0.05 6.99
CA VAL A 75 -21.21 -1.12 6.16
C VAL A 75 -21.74 -0.70 4.78
N LEU A 76 -22.44 0.43 4.68
CA LEU A 76 -22.96 0.96 3.42
C LEU A 76 -21.82 1.51 2.56
N ASP A 77 -20.81 2.15 3.15
CA ASP A 77 -19.63 2.63 2.44
C ASP A 77 -18.81 1.46 1.89
N ILE A 78 -18.60 0.41 2.68
CA ILE A 78 -17.95 -0.82 2.21
C ILE A 78 -18.71 -1.42 1.03
N LYS A 79 -20.05 -1.48 1.10
CA LYS A 79 -20.88 -1.96 -0.01
C LYS A 79 -20.75 -1.06 -1.26
N ARG A 80 -20.78 0.27 -1.10
CA ARG A 80 -20.60 1.22 -2.19
C ARG A 80 -19.25 1.05 -2.86
N LEU A 81 -18.18 0.94 -2.08
CA LEU A 81 -16.81 0.69 -2.57
C LEU A 81 -16.73 -0.64 -3.34
N TRP A 82 -17.37 -1.69 -2.83
CA TRP A 82 -17.48 -2.96 -3.54
C TRP A 82 -18.20 -2.81 -4.89
N ASP A 83 -19.35 -2.14 -4.93
CA ASP A 83 -20.12 -1.94 -6.16
C ASP A 83 -19.33 -1.10 -7.19
N ILE A 84 -18.60 -0.06 -6.75
CA ILE A 84 -17.69 0.73 -7.60
C ILE A 84 -16.57 -0.16 -8.13
N SER A 85 -15.93 -0.93 -7.25
CA SER A 85 -14.75 -1.74 -7.61
C SER A 85 -15.04 -2.79 -8.68
N ARG A 86 -16.28 -3.31 -8.74
CA ARG A 86 -16.73 -4.24 -9.79
C ARG A 86 -17.01 -3.58 -11.14
N LYS A 87 -17.20 -2.27 -11.17
CA LYS A 87 -17.39 -1.49 -12.42
C LYS A 87 -16.07 -1.04 -13.03
N ILE A 88 -15.00 -1.01 -12.24
CA ILE A 88 -13.65 -0.73 -12.74
C ILE A 88 -13.21 -1.94 -13.56
N ASP A 89 -12.87 -1.71 -14.82
CA ASP A 89 -12.37 -2.77 -15.69
C ASP A 89 -11.14 -3.43 -15.04
N SER A 90 -11.14 -4.76 -15.01
CA SER A 90 -10.02 -5.55 -14.52
C SER A 90 -8.74 -5.34 -15.34
N SER A 91 -8.87 -4.82 -16.57
CA SER A 91 -7.76 -4.39 -17.43
C SER A 91 -7.18 -3.01 -17.07
N SER A 92 -7.90 -2.21 -16.26
CA SER A 92 -7.44 -0.88 -15.86
C SER A 92 -6.17 -0.99 -15.03
N LYS A 93 -5.08 -0.44 -15.57
CA LYS A 93 -3.78 -0.40 -14.89
C LYS A 93 -3.90 0.51 -13.66
N ILE A 94 -3.77 -0.07 -12.47
CA ILE A 94 -3.56 0.72 -11.26
C ILE A 94 -2.18 1.36 -11.37
N LYS A 95 -2.14 2.69 -11.33
CA LYS A 95 -0.88 3.43 -11.25
C LYS A 95 -0.37 3.36 -9.81
N HIS A 96 0.79 2.74 -9.63
CA HIS A 96 1.49 2.73 -8.36
C HIS A 96 2.47 3.89 -8.34
N ILE A 97 2.34 4.75 -7.33
CA ILE A 97 3.18 5.94 -7.15
C ILE A 97 3.92 5.79 -5.82
N VAL A 98 5.22 6.12 -5.84
CA VAL A 98 6.06 6.17 -4.65
C VAL A 98 6.72 7.54 -4.63
N ILE A 99 6.55 8.26 -3.52
CA ILE A 99 7.28 9.50 -3.27
C ILE A 99 8.60 9.08 -2.63
N ASP A 100 9.71 9.28 -3.34
CA ASP A 100 11.02 8.76 -2.93
C ASP A 100 12.15 9.82 -2.94
N ALA A 101 13.28 9.43 -2.36
CA ALA A 101 14.52 10.19 -2.32
C ALA A 101 15.66 9.58 -3.16
N ASN A 102 15.43 8.40 -3.76
CA ASN A 102 16.49 7.58 -4.34
C ASN A 102 16.55 7.63 -5.87
N GLN A 103 15.62 8.35 -6.51
CA GLN A 103 15.59 8.53 -7.97
C GLN A 103 16.03 9.94 -8.37
N GLU A 104 16.53 10.08 -9.60
CA GLU A 104 16.93 11.37 -10.19
C GLU A 104 15.80 12.42 -10.09
N ASN A 105 14.55 11.97 -10.27
CA ASN A 105 13.33 12.78 -10.12
C ASN A 105 12.58 12.53 -8.81
N GLY A 106 13.25 12.02 -7.77
CA GLY A 106 12.65 11.87 -6.44
C GLY A 106 12.23 13.23 -5.89
N LEU A 107 11.16 13.27 -5.08
CA LEU A 107 10.61 14.51 -4.50
C LEU A 107 11.11 14.76 -3.07
N LEU A 108 11.85 13.80 -2.51
CA LEU A 108 12.39 13.84 -1.16
C LEU A 108 13.91 13.84 -1.19
N GLU A 109 14.50 14.27 -0.08
CA GLU A 109 15.93 14.13 0.22
C GLU A 109 16.13 13.53 1.62
N GLU A 110 17.26 12.85 1.79
CA GLU A 110 17.67 12.27 3.06
C GLU A 110 18.22 13.34 4.01
N SER A 111 17.75 13.36 5.26
CA SER A 111 18.19 14.33 6.26
C SER A 111 18.20 13.70 7.67
N THR A 112 18.56 14.49 8.68
CA THR A 112 18.55 14.08 10.07
C THR A 112 17.87 15.10 10.96
N ALA A 113 17.09 14.64 11.94
CA ALA A 113 16.47 15.49 12.95
C ALA A 113 16.68 14.93 14.36
N VAL A 114 16.71 15.83 15.35
CA VAL A 114 16.77 15.45 16.76
C VAL A 114 15.34 15.18 17.25
N LEU A 115 15.04 13.91 17.50
CA LEU A 115 13.74 13.45 17.99
C LEU A 115 13.93 12.90 19.41
N GLY A 116 13.38 13.59 20.40
CA GLY A 116 13.48 13.17 21.81
C GLY A 116 14.93 13.06 22.32
N GLY A 117 15.81 13.98 21.89
CA GLY A 117 17.23 14.00 22.30
C GLY A 117 18.14 13.02 21.55
N LYS A 118 17.64 12.34 20.51
CA LYS A 118 18.43 11.44 19.66
C LYS A 118 18.34 11.86 18.20
N THR A 119 19.44 11.77 17.46
CA THR A 119 19.44 11.98 16.02
C THR A 119 18.79 10.79 15.33
N GLY A 120 17.75 11.07 14.53
CA GLY A 120 17.08 10.10 13.67
C GLY A 120 17.22 10.50 12.20
N PHE A 121 17.26 9.51 11.33
CA PHE A 121 17.16 9.70 9.89
C PHE A 121 15.72 10.06 9.50
N ILE A 122 15.56 11.07 8.65
CA ILE A 122 14.27 11.54 8.16
C ILE A 122 14.31 11.78 6.65
N LEU A 123 13.14 11.85 6.04
CA LEU A 123 12.97 12.32 4.67
C LEU A 123 12.29 13.68 4.71
N VAL A 124 12.80 14.63 3.94
CA VAL A 124 12.23 15.98 3.80
C VAL A 124 11.98 16.29 2.33
N PRO A 125 11.02 17.17 1.98
CA PRO A 125 10.85 17.62 0.61
C PRO A 125 12.11 18.30 0.07
N LYS A 126 12.44 18.08 -1.20
CA LYS A 126 13.57 18.75 -1.86
C LYS A 126 13.42 20.27 -1.95
N THR A 127 12.19 20.76 -1.97
CA THR A 127 11.84 22.18 -1.96
C THR A 127 12.13 22.85 -0.61
N GLY A 128 12.28 22.07 0.46
CA GLY A 128 12.60 22.56 1.80
C GLY A 128 11.78 21.84 2.88
N VAL A 129 12.23 21.98 4.13
CA VAL A 129 11.53 21.44 5.30
C VAL A 129 10.14 22.05 5.38
N GLU A 130 9.10 21.21 5.46
CA GLU A 130 7.67 21.57 5.44
C GLU A 130 7.15 22.21 4.14
N ASP A 131 7.97 22.34 3.08
CA ASP A 131 7.50 22.80 1.76
C ASP A 131 7.09 21.60 0.91
N TYR A 132 5.79 21.29 0.88
CA TYR A 132 5.25 20.16 0.13
C TYR A 132 4.73 20.53 -1.27
N THR A 133 5.02 21.74 -1.78
CA THR A 133 4.41 22.26 -3.01
C THR A 133 4.62 21.33 -4.19
N GLU A 134 5.87 20.89 -4.44
CA GLU A 134 6.18 19.99 -5.55
C GLU A 134 5.51 18.61 -5.40
N ILE A 135 5.36 18.12 -4.16
CA ILE A 135 4.66 16.86 -3.88
C ILE A 135 3.17 17.00 -4.17
N GLN A 136 2.56 18.13 -3.78
CA GLN A 136 1.15 18.42 -4.05
C GLN A 136 0.90 18.52 -5.55
N ASP A 137 1.72 19.27 -6.27
CA ASP A 137 1.64 19.42 -7.72
C ASP A 137 1.82 18.07 -8.42
N PHE A 138 2.78 17.27 -7.96
CA PHE A 138 2.98 15.93 -8.49
C PHE A 138 1.74 15.06 -8.28
N ILE A 139 1.13 15.07 -7.09
CA ILE A 139 -0.09 14.31 -6.80
C ILE A 139 -1.24 14.76 -7.71
N GLN A 140 -1.49 16.07 -7.82
CA GLN A 140 -2.59 16.61 -8.64
C GLN A 140 -2.44 16.28 -10.13
N ASN A 141 -1.21 16.21 -10.64
CA ASN A 141 -0.95 15.91 -12.04
C ASN A 141 -0.87 14.41 -12.35
N ASN A 142 -0.83 13.55 -11.33
CA ASN A 142 -0.60 12.12 -11.50
C ASN A 142 -1.72 11.20 -10.97
N LEU A 143 -2.69 11.75 -10.22
CA LEU A 143 -3.91 11.09 -9.74
C LEU A 143 -5.15 11.79 -10.31
#